data_AF-A0A0F9VVL4-F1
#
_entry.id   AF-A0A0F9VVL4-F1
#
_cell.length_a   1.000
_cell.length_b   1.000
_cell.length_c   1.000
_cell.angle_alpha   90.00
_cell.angle_beta   90.00
_cell.angle_gamma   90.00
#
_symmetry.space_group_name_H-M   'P 1'
#
loop_
_entity.id
_entity.type
_entity.pdbx_description
1 polymer ?
#
loop_
_entity_poly.entity_id
_entity_poly.type
_entity_poly.pdbx_seq_one_letter_code
_entity_poly.pdbx_strand_id
1 'polypeptide(L)' 'MLVDKIIAYEQGELSDTETVELFAQLVKSGMAWTLQGHYGRTAKALIDNGYIDEAGDVCYNKLSTADNNVY' A
#
# COMPACT_ATOMS: atom_id res chain seq x y z
N MET A 1 11.44 -4.82 9.81
CA MET A 1 10.69 -3.83 10.63
C MET A 1 9.93 -2.89 9.70
N LEU A 2 8.98 -2.07 10.18
CA LEU A 2 8.25 -1.11 9.33
C LEU A 2 9.20 -0.13 8.64
N VAL A 3 10.24 0.31 9.35
CA VAL A 3 11.28 1.21 8.81
C VAL A 3 12.02 0.57 7.63
N ASP A 4 12.37 -0.71 7.70
CA ASP A 4 13.06 -1.40 6.59
C ASP A 4 12.18 -1.45 5.33
N LYS A 5 10.86 -1.66 5.49
CA LYS A 5 9.91 -1.65 4.37
C LYS A 5 9.76 -0.25 3.76
N ILE A 6 9.80 0.81 4.58
CA ILE A 6 9.80 2.20 4.10
C ILE A 6 11.07 2.47 3.28
N ILE A 7 12.24 2.02 3.74
CA ILE A 7 13.50 2.18 3.00
C ILE A 7 13.43 1.44 1.65
N ALA A 8 12.99 0.19 1.65
CA ALA A 8 12.83 -0.60 0.41
C ALA A 8 11.83 0.04 -0.56
N TYR A 9 10.74 0.63 -0.06
CA TYR A 9 9.77 1.37 -0.87
C TYR A 9 10.39 2.57 -1.58
N GLU A 10 11.13 3.40 -0.85
CA GLU A 10 11.81 4.59 -1.40
C GLU A 10 12.92 4.21 -2.39
N GLN A 11 13.47 3.00 -2.26
CA GLN A 11 14.46 2.43 -3.20
C GLN A 11 13.82 1.76 -4.42
N GLY A 12 12.48 1.63 -4.46
CA GLY A 12 11.77 0.95 -5.54
C GLY A 12 11.97 -0.57 -5.54
N GLU A 13 12.30 -1.15 -4.38
CA GLU A 13 12.59 -2.59 -4.22
C GLU A 13 11.35 -3.41 -3.87
N LEU A 14 10.26 -2.77 -3.45
CA LEU A 14 9.00 -3.45 -3.16
C LEU A 14 8.21 -3.76 -4.43
N SER A 15 7.64 -4.96 -4.49
CA SER A 15 6.59 -5.30 -5.45
C SER A 15 5.30 -4.51 -5.18
N ASP A 16 4.36 -4.54 -6.12
CA ASP A 16 3.04 -3.91 -5.97
C ASP A 16 2.28 -4.44 -4.74
N THR A 17 2.31 -5.76 -4.55
CA THR A 17 1.68 -6.42 -3.39
C THR A 17 2.32 -5.97 -2.08
N GLU A 18 3.66 -5.94 -2.01
CA GLU A 18 4.37 -5.50 -0.81
C GLU A 18 4.17 -4.01 -0.53
N THR A 19 4.03 -3.21 -1.58
CA THR A 19 3.67 -1.79 -1.48
C THR A 19 2.30 -1.63 -0.86
N VAL A 20 1.29 -2.36 -1.36
CA VAL A 20 -0.07 -2.34 -0.79
C VAL A 20 -0.06 -2.78 0.67
N GLU A 21 0.67 -3.84 1.02
CA GLU A 21 0.80 -4.29 2.40
C GLU A 21 1.48 -3.26 3.31
N LEU A 22 2.52 -2.58 2.82
CA LEU A 22 3.18 -1.49 3.55
C LEU A 22 2.17 -0.37 3.83
N PHE A 23 1.46 0.10 2.80
CA PHE A 23 0.50 1.18 2.96
C PHE A 23 -0.68 0.79 3.85
N ALA A 24 -1.12 -0.46 3.82
CA ALA A 24 -2.15 -0.96 4.72
C ALA A 24 -1.71 -0.83 6.19
N GLN A 25 -0.46 -1.23 6.50
CA GLN A 25 0.12 -1.05 7.84
C GLN A 25 0.28 0.43 8.23
N LEU A 26 0.64 1.30 7.29
CA LEU A 26 0.76 2.73 7.52
C LEU A 26 -0.61 3.39 7.78
N VAL A 27 -1.67 2.97 7.08
CA VAL A 27 -3.04 3.44 7.32
C VAL A 27 -3.52 2.96 8.68
N LYS A 28 -3.34 1.68 8.99
CA LYS A 28 -3.76 1.05 10.25
C LYS A 28 -3.12 1.69 11.49
N SER A 29 -1.86 2.11 11.37
CA SER A 29 -1.14 2.82 12.43
C SER A 29 -1.38 4.33 12.45
N GLY A 30 -2.07 4.88 11.44
CA GLY A 30 -2.24 6.32 11.23
C GLY A 30 -1.00 7.02 10.68
N MET A 31 0.13 6.32 10.54
CA MET A 31 1.40 6.89 10.08
C MET A 31 1.32 7.43 8.64
N ALA A 32 0.48 6.84 7.78
CA ALA A 32 0.25 7.32 6.41
C ALA A 32 -0.15 8.81 6.36
N TRP A 33 -0.80 9.31 7.42
CA TRP A 33 -1.33 10.67 7.51
C TRP A 33 -0.40 11.63 8.25
N THR A 34 0.61 11.12 8.95
CA THR A 34 1.61 11.92 9.67
C THR A 34 2.93 12.00 8.90
N LEU A 35 3.23 11.00 8.07
CA LEU A 35 4.42 10.99 7.22
C LEU A 35 4.31 12.07 6.14
N GLN A 36 5.39 12.83 5.96
CA GLN A 36 5.45 13.93 4.99
C GLN A 36 5.66 13.42 3.56
N GLY A 37 5.53 14.31 2.58
CA GLY A 37 5.81 14.00 1.19
C GLY A 37 4.61 13.40 0.45
N HIS A 38 4.74 12.18 -0.04
CA HIS A 38 3.76 11.54 -0.91
C HIS A 38 2.94 10.42 -0.23
N TYR A 39 3.34 9.95 0.96
CA TYR A 39 2.70 8.84 1.67
C TYR A 39 1.19 8.98 1.81
N GLY A 40 0.69 10.12 2.28
CA GLY A 40 -0.75 10.35 2.43
C GLY A 40 -1.51 10.33 1.11
N ARG A 41 -0.92 10.84 0.02
CA ARG A 41 -1.55 10.81 -1.32
C ARG A 41 -1.57 9.39 -1.87
N THR A 42 -0.49 8.63 -1.69
CA THR A 42 -0.42 7.23 -2.12
C THR A 42 -1.40 6.36 -1.34
N ALA A 43 -1.44 6.51 -0.01
CA ALA A 43 -2.41 5.79 0.84
C ALA A 43 -3.85 6.08 0.40
N LYS A 44 -4.20 7.36 0.18
CA LYS A 44 -5.52 7.73 -0.32
C LYS A 44 -5.81 7.15 -1.70
N ALA A 45 -4.86 7.18 -2.62
CA ALA A 45 -5.05 6.58 -3.94
C ALA A 45 -5.32 5.07 -3.86
N LEU A 46 -4.61 4.35 -2.98
CA LEU A 46 -4.84 2.90 -2.78
C LEU A 46 -6.20 2.59 -2.18
N ILE A 47 -6.68 3.46 -1.27
CA ILE A 47 -8.04 3.37 -0.71
C ILE A 47 -9.09 3.66 -1.78
N ASP A 48 -8.92 4.75 -2.54
CA ASP A 48 -9.87 5.16 -3.58
C ASP A 48 -9.98 4.11 -4.70
N ASN A 49 -8.88 3.41 -5.02
CA ASN A 49 -8.89 2.29 -5.96
C ASN A 49 -9.39 0.97 -5.33
N GLY A 50 -9.57 0.92 -4.01
CA GLY A 50 -10.06 -0.24 -3.26
C GLY A 50 -9.06 -1.38 -3.14
N TYR A 51 -7.76 -1.09 -3.10
CA TYR A 51 -6.72 -2.07 -2.74
C TYR A 51 -6.57 -2.21 -1.22
N ILE A 52 -6.91 -1.14 -0.49
CA ILE A 52 -6.90 -1.06 0.97
C ILE A 52 -8.24 -0.43 1.39
N ASP A 53 -8.78 -0.79 2.54
CA ASP A 53 -9.91 -0.07 3.14
C ASP A 53 -9.48 1.05 4.09
N GLU A 54 -10.45 1.81 4.60
CA GLU A 54 -10.19 2.92 5.55
C GLU A 54 -9.64 2.44 6.91
N ALA A 55 -9.79 1.14 7.24
CA ALA A 55 -9.24 0.54 8.45
C ALA A 55 -7.78 0.07 8.28
N GLY A 56 -7.26 0.09 7.04
CA GLY A 56 -5.92 -0.39 6.73
C GLY A 56 -5.86 -1.91 6.54
N ASP A 57 -6.97 -2.54 6.15
CA ASP A 57 -7.00 -3.95 5.75
C ASP A 57 -6.91 -4.08 4.22
N VAL A 58 -6.21 -5.12 3.74
CA VAL A 58 -5.93 -5.32 2.32
C VAL A 58 -7.10 -6.02 1.61
N CYS A 59 -7.54 -5.46 0.49
CA CYS A 59 -8.57 -6.04 -0.38
C CYS A 59 -7.95 -7.01 -1.40
N TYR A 60 -7.62 -8.23 -0.98
CA TYR A 60 -6.95 -9.24 -1.81
C TYR A 60 -7.68 -9.63 -3.10
N ASN A 61 -9.01 -9.46 -3.16
CA ASN A 61 -9.81 -9.74 -4.34
C ASN A 61 -9.45 -8.86 -5.56
N LYS A 62 -8.85 -7.68 -5.33
CA LYS A 62 -8.34 -6.80 -6.39
C LYS A 62 -6.87 -7.01 -6.74
N LEU A 63 -6.11 -7.69 -5.87
CA LEU A 63 -4.71 -8.02 -6.13
C LEU A 63 -4.59 -9.27 -7.03
N SER A 64 -5.52 -10.22 -6.93
CA SER A 64 -5.52 -11.44 -7.75
C SER A 64 -6.05 -11.27 -9.18
N THR A 65 -6.72 -10.14 -9.47
CA THR A 65 -7.27 -9.86 -10.81
C THR A 65 -6.27 -9.12 -11.71
N ALA A 66 -5.22 -8.52 -11.15
CA ALA A 66 -4.14 -7.89 -11.92
C ALA A 66 -3.17 -8.92 -12.54
N ASP A 67 -3.09 -10.14 -12.00
CA ASP A 67 -2.16 -11.20 -12.43
C ASP A 67 -2.75 -12.22 -13.42
N ASN A 68 -4.03 -12.05 -13.82
CA ASN A 68 -4.73 -13.01 -14.69
C ASN A 68 -5.10 -12.43 -16.06
N ASN A 69 -4.15 -11.79 -16.76
CA ASN A 69 -4.29 -11.55 -18.19
C ASN A 69 -3.51 -12.60 -19.01
N VAL A 70 -4.02 -13.83 -19.00
CA VAL A 70 -3.94 -14.74 -20.15
C VAL A 70 -5.15 -14.41 -21.01
N TYR A 71 -4.93 -13.72 -22.14
CA TYR A 71 -5.44 -13.97 -23.51
C TYR A 71 -5.14 -12.75 -24.40
#